data_AF-A0A7S9L355-F1
#
_entry.id   AF-A0A7S9L355-F1
#
_cell.length_a   1.000
_cell.length_b   1.000
_cell.length_c   1.000
_cell.angle_alpha   90.00
_cell.angle_beta   90.00
_cell.angle_gamma   90.00
#
_symmetry.space_group_name_H-M   'P 1'
#
loop_
_entity.id
_entity.type
_entity.pdbx_description
1 polymer ?
#
loop_
_entity_poly.entity_id
_entity_poly.type
_entity_poly.pdbx_seq_one_letter_code
_entity_poly.pdbx_strand_id
1 'polypeptide(L)'
;MKAPIIILLLCILGVKCWSQTEPVIRMRCYVTVPEHQPLWVVVFKKQGYILKQSSAQLINPNTIENLNVLKNAASTALYGSRAAYGVVIVTIKKAASRKEYKRLKPYLERKRYFLKPI
;
A
#
# COMPACT_ATOMS: atom_id res chain seq x y z
N MET A 1 54.52 -28.13 12.30
CA MET A 1 55.62 -27.32 12.88
C MET A 1 56.34 -26.53 11.78
N LYS A 2 55.78 -25.40 11.33
CA LYS A 2 56.39 -24.40 10.40
C LYS A 2 55.33 -23.32 10.11
N ALA A 3 55.02 -22.48 11.10
CA ALA A 3 54.07 -21.38 10.95
C ALA A 3 54.36 -20.09 11.76
N PRO A 4 55.37 -19.96 12.65
CA PRO A 4 55.57 -18.69 13.36
C PRO A 4 56.50 -17.69 12.64
N ILE A 5 57.27 -18.10 11.62
CA ILE A 5 58.31 -17.24 11.01
C ILE A 5 57.75 -16.34 9.89
N ILE A 6 56.68 -16.77 9.19
CA ILE A 6 56.10 -16.00 8.06
C ILE A 6 55.35 -14.74 8.55
N ILE A 7 54.83 -14.75 9.78
CA ILE A 7 54.05 -13.65 10.34
C ILE A 7 54.93 -12.44 10.71
N LEU A 8 56.18 -12.67 11.14
CA LEU A 8 57.15 -11.61 11.44
C LEU A 8 57.62 -10.86 10.19
N LEU A 9 57.67 -11.53 9.04
CA LEU A 9 58.14 -10.95 7.77
C LEU A 9 57.09 -10.05 7.11
N LEU A 10 55.80 -10.30 7.37
CA LEU A 10 54.67 -9.51 6.84
C LEU A 10 54.38 -8.25 7.66
N CYS A 11 54.75 -8.20 8.94
CA CYS A 11 54.57 -7.01 9.80
C CYS A 11 55.47 -5.82 9.42
N ILE A 12 56.65 -6.06 8.82
CA ILE A 12 57.58 -5.00 8.42
C ILE A 12 57.14 -4.31 7.12
N LEU A 13 56.33 -5.00 6.29
CA LEU A 13 55.87 -4.52 4.98
C LEU A 13 54.57 -3.68 5.03
N GLY A 14 54.09 -3.29 6.21
CA GLY A 14 53.03 -2.27 6.33
C GLY A 14 51.71 -2.60 5.63
N VAL A 15 51.40 -3.89 5.39
CA VAL A 15 50.15 -4.30 4.76
C VAL A 15 49.04 -4.19 5.80
N LYS A 16 48.34 -3.05 5.75
CA LYS A 16 47.22 -2.67 6.60
C LYS A 16 46.24 -3.83 6.84
N CYS A 17 46.17 -4.21 8.12
CA CYS A 17 44.97 -4.46 8.91
C CYS A 17 43.69 -4.71 8.09
N TRP A 18 43.36 -5.98 7.86
CA TRP A 18 41.99 -6.38 7.57
C TRP A 18 41.32 -6.75 8.89
N SER A 19 40.92 -5.72 9.64
CA SER A 19 39.87 -5.87 10.64
C SER A 19 38.54 -5.62 9.93
N GLN A 20 37.91 -6.68 9.45
CA GLN A 20 36.54 -6.63 8.96
C GLN A 20 35.62 -7.16 10.05
N THR A 21 35.25 -6.22 10.92
CA THR A 21 33.94 -6.02 11.56
C THR A 21 33.00 -7.23 11.60
N GLU A 22 32.73 -7.70 12.81
CA GLU A 22 31.62 -8.61 13.12
C GLU A 22 30.29 -8.00 12.63
N PRO A 23 29.51 -8.69 11.78
CA PRO A 23 28.23 -8.18 11.33
C PRO A 23 27.19 -8.32 12.44
N VAL A 24 26.86 -7.23 13.13
CA VAL A 24 25.70 -7.18 14.03
C VAL A 24 24.43 -7.05 13.19
N ILE A 25 23.70 -8.16 13.00
CA ILE A 25 22.39 -8.15 12.35
C ILE A 25 21.39 -7.48 13.31
N ARG A 26 21.06 -6.22 13.04
CA ARG A 26 19.89 -5.56 13.64
C ARG A 26 18.73 -5.64 12.67
N MET A 27 17.92 -6.69 12.81
CA MET A 27 16.57 -6.71 12.24
C MET A 27 15.75 -5.61 12.93
N ARG A 28 15.67 -4.43 12.31
CA ARG A 28 14.65 -3.44 12.68
C ARG A 28 13.32 -3.95 12.12
N CYS A 29 12.70 -4.89 12.83
CA CYS A 29 11.33 -5.25 12.56
C CYS A 29 10.43 -4.14 13.11
N TYR A 30 10.18 -3.11 12.29
CA TYR A 30 9.02 -2.26 12.47
C TYR A 30 7.83 -3.05 11.92
N VAL A 31 7.14 -3.79 12.76
CA VAL A 31 5.83 -4.32 12.38
C VAL A 31 4.89 -3.13 12.47
N THR A 32 4.75 -2.37 11.37
CA THR A 32 3.56 -1.53 11.22
C THR A 32 2.40 -2.50 11.25
N VAL A 33 1.63 -2.50 12.33
CA VAL A 33 0.37 -3.25 12.39
C VAL A 33 -0.40 -2.79 11.16
N PRO A 34 -0.69 -3.67 10.19
CA PRO A 34 -1.43 -3.24 9.03
C PRO A 34 -2.79 -2.84 9.56
N GLU A 35 -3.10 -1.55 9.46
CA GLU A 35 -4.42 -1.07 9.80
C GLU A 35 -5.40 -1.87 8.93
N HIS A 36 -6.27 -2.66 9.55
CA HIS A 36 -7.23 -3.55 8.88
C HIS A 36 -8.32 -2.74 8.19
N GLN A 37 -7.92 -1.84 7.29
CA GLN A 37 -8.81 -0.92 6.60
C GLN A 37 -9.26 -1.56 5.28
N PRO A 38 -10.58 -1.58 5.02
CA PRO A 38 -11.08 -2.01 3.73
C PRO A 38 -10.72 -0.98 2.66
N LEU A 39 -10.62 -1.44 1.42
CA LEU A 39 -10.41 -0.55 0.29
C LEU A 39 -11.71 0.18 -0.06
N TRP A 40 -11.68 1.52 -0.07
CA TRP A 40 -12.82 2.33 -0.52
C TRP A 40 -12.72 2.64 -2.01
N VAL A 41 -13.77 2.27 -2.74
CA VAL A 41 -13.91 2.52 -4.17
C VAL A 41 -15.16 3.36 -4.39
N VAL A 42 -14.99 4.53 -5.01
CA VAL A 42 -16.12 5.37 -5.41
C VAL A 42 -16.33 5.27 -6.90
N VAL A 43 -17.56 4.95 -7.27
CA VAL A 43 -17.98 4.81 -8.67
C VAL A 43 -18.70 6.07 -9.10
N PHE A 44 -18.13 6.72 -10.12
CA PHE A 44 -18.80 7.80 -10.84
C PHE A 44 -19.17 7.31 -12.24
N LYS A 45 -20.47 7.21 -12.52
CA LYS A 45 -21.03 6.70 -13.78
C LYS A 45 -20.61 5.26 -14.08
N LYS A 46 -19.44 5.06 -14.71
CA LYS A 46 -18.88 3.76 -15.11
C LYS A 46 -17.42 3.58 -14.67
N GLN A 47 -16.86 4.54 -13.94
CA GLN A 47 -15.45 4.53 -13.55
C GLN A 47 -15.31 4.44 -12.03
N GLY A 48 -14.46 3.53 -11.55
CA GLY A 48 -14.12 3.37 -10.15
C GLY A 48 -12.81 4.07 -9.81
N TYR A 49 -12.79 4.74 -8.66
CA TYR A 49 -11.64 5.46 -8.13
C TYR A 49 -11.39 5.06 -6.69
N ILE A 50 -10.12 4.92 -6.30
CA ILE A 50 -9.77 4.67 -4.90
C ILE A 50 -9.83 5.96 -4.11
N LEU A 51 -10.45 5.90 -2.94
CA LEU A 51 -10.32 6.90 -1.89
C LEU A 51 -9.47 6.36 -0.74
N LYS A 52 -8.73 7.28 -0.10
CA LYS A 52 -8.10 7.00 1.18
C LYS A 52 -9.17 6.92 2.27
N GLN A 53 -8.96 6.07 3.27
CA GLN A 53 -9.89 5.92 4.39
C GLN A 53 -10.19 7.26 5.08
N SER A 54 -9.16 8.09 5.29
CA SER A 54 -9.29 9.40 5.93
C SER A 54 -10.19 10.38 5.15
N SER A 55 -10.36 10.18 3.84
CA SER A 55 -11.24 10.98 3.00
C SER A 55 -12.61 10.35 2.74
N ALA A 56 -12.88 9.15 3.25
CA ALA A 56 -14.20 8.50 3.10
C ALA A 56 -15.34 9.33 3.73
N GLN A 57 -15.04 10.04 4.82
CA GLN A 57 -15.99 10.93 5.51
C GLN A 57 -16.40 12.17 4.68
N LEU A 58 -15.63 12.51 3.63
CA LEU A 58 -15.93 13.67 2.79
C LEU A 58 -17.08 13.42 1.82
N ILE A 59 -17.45 12.15 1.60
CA ILE A 59 -18.56 11.78 0.71
C ILE A 59 -19.87 12.25 1.33
N ASN A 60 -20.66 13.00 0.56
CA ASN A 60 -21.99 13.41 1.01
C ASN A 60 -22.99 12.23 0.94
N PRO A 61 -23.63 11.82 2.05
CA PRO A 61 -24.57 10.70 2.08
C PRO A 61 -25.79 10.91 1.17
N ASN A 62 -26.24 12.15 0.96
CA ASN A 62 -27.43 12.44 0.13
C ASN A 62 -27.20 12.13 -1.36
N THR A 63 -25.93 12.14 -1.80
CA THR A 63 -25.53 11.91 -3.19
C THR A 63 -25.27 10.44 -3.50
N ILE A 64 -25.26 9.58 -2.48
CA ILE A 64 -25.03 8.14 -2.62
C ILE A 64 -26.28 7.51 -3.25
N GLU A 65 -26.04 6.67 -4.25
CA GLU A 65 -27.05 5.83 -4.89
C GLU A 65 -27.14 4.48 -4.18
N ASN A 66 -26.01 3.78 -4.04
CA ASN A 66 -25.94 2.46 -3.42
C ASN A 66 -24.59 2.25 -2.71
N LEU A 67 -24.60 1.40 -1.68
CA LEU A 67 -23.43 0.95 -0.93
C LEU A 67 -23.32 -0.58 -0.99
N ASN A 68 -22.26 -1.06 -1.64
CA ASN A 68 -21.99 -2.50 -1.76
C ASN A 68 -20.71 -2.84 -0.99
N VAL A 69 -20.76 -3.89 -0.17
CA VAL A 69 -19.61 -4.34 0.62
C VAL A 69 -19.21 -5.74 0.15
N LEU A 70 -17.99 -5.87 -0.37
CA LEU A 70 -17.44 -7.13 -0.84
C LEU A 70 -16.60 -7.77 0.28
N LYS A 71 -17.07 -8.92 0.75
CA LYS A 71 -16.45 -9.70 1.84
C LYS A 71 -15.84 -11.03 1.38
N ASN A 72 -16.27 -11.54 0.23
CA ASN A 72 -15.87 -12.87 -0.25
C ASN A 72 -14.64 -12.78 -1.15
N ALA A 73 -13.78 -13.80 -1.08
CA ALA A 73 -12.51 -13.87 -1.81
C ALA A 73 -12.65 -13.69 -3.33
N ALA A 74 -13.68 -14.29 -3.94
CA ALA A 74 -13.92 -14.17 -5.38
C ALA A 74 -14.23 -12.73 -5.82
N SER A 75 -14.96 -11.98 -4.99
CA SER A 75 -15.34 -10.60 -5.29
C SER A 75 -14.22 -9.60 -4.97
N THR A 76 -13.41 -9.87 -3.95
CA THR A 76 -12.25 -9.03 -3.59
C THR A 76 -11.03 -9.26 -4.48
N ALA A 77 -10.87 -10.45 -5.08
CA ALA A 77 -9.76 -10.79 -5.97
C ALA A 77 -9.59 -9.79 -7.13
N LEU A 78 -10.68 -9.21 -7.63
CA LEU A 78 -10.67 -8.21 -8.71
C LEU A 78 -9.95 -6.90 -8.33
N TYR A 79 -9.82 -6.63 -7.03
CA TYR A 79 -9.23 -5.41 -6.49
C TYR A 79 -7.80 -5.62 -5.96
N GLY A 80 -7.29 -6.85 -6.03
CA GLY A 80 -5.90 -7.21 -5.70
C GLY A 80 -5.58 -7.22 -4.20
N SER A 81 -4.29 -7.21 -3.86
CA SER A 81 -3.80 -7.31 -2.47
C SER A 81 -4.29 -6.20 -1.53
N ARG A 82 -4.68 -5.05 -2.07
CA ARG A 82 -5.26 -3.92 -1.29
C ARG A 82 -6.65 -4.25 -0.73
N ALA A 83 -7.33 -5.22 -1.32
CA ALA A 83 -8.66 -5.68 -0.89
C ALA A 83 -8.58 -6.87 0.09
N ALA A 84 -7.42 -7.15 0.67
CA ALA A 84 -7.23 -8.24 1.64
C ALA A 84 -8.21 -8.16 2.82
N TYR A 85 -8.61 -6.95 3.23
CA TYR A 85 -9.55 -6.69 4.32
C TYR A 85 -10.97 -6.35 3.85
N GLY A 86 -11.28 -6.56 2.56
CA GLY A 86 -12.58 -6.25 1.96
C GLY A 86 -12.58 -4.97 1.12
N VAL A 87 -13.67 -4.78 0.36
CA VAL A 87 -13.89 -3.59 -0.48
C VAL A 87 -15.24 -2.98 -0.18
N VAL A 88 -15.28 -1.67 0.04
CA VAL A 88 -16.52 -0.90 0.12
C VAL A 88 -16.66 -0.11 -1.16
N ILE A 89 -17.70 -0.40 -1.92
CA ILE A 89 -18.04 0.27 -3.17
C ILE A 89 -19.17 1.24 -2.90
N VAL A 90 -18.92 2.52 -3.16
CA VAL A 90 -19.90 3.59 -3.06
C VAL A 90 -20.26 4.04 -4.47
N THR A 91 -21.51 3.84 -4.86
CA THR A 91 -22.02 4.34 -6.14
C THR A 91 -22.67 5.69 -5.93
N ILE A 92 -22.29 6.70 -6.72
CA ILE A 92 -22.85 8.05 -6.63
C ILE A 92 -23.93 8.25 -7.70
N LYS A 93 -25.02 8.91 -7.31
CA LYS A 93 -26.13 9.28 -8.20
C LYS A 93 -25.61 10.01 -9.44
N LYS A 94 -26.10 9.61 -10.62
CA LYS A 94 -25.66 10.16 -11.91
C LYS A 94 -25.75 11.69 -11.99
N ALA A 95 -26.83 12.28 -11.45
CA ALA A 95 -27.05 13.73 -11.44
C ALA A 95 -26.00 14.51 -10.61
N ALA A 96 -25.54 13.95 -9.49
CA ALA A 96 -24.57 14.59 -8.59
C ALA A 96 -23.11 14.25 -8.92
N SER A 97 -22.87 13.23 -9.75
CA SER A 97 -21.53 12.67 -10.05
C SER A 97 -20.49 13.73 -10.45
N ARG A 98 -20.85 14.72 -11.27
CA ARG A 98 -19.92 15.76 -11.75
C ARG A 98 -19.48 16.70 -10.63
N LYS A 99 -20.41 17.11 -9.77
CA LYS A 99 -20.16 18.02 -8.64
C LYS A 99 -19.29 17.32 -7.60
N GLU A 100 -19.65 16.08 -7.25
CA GLU A 100 -18.94 15.30 -6.24
C GLU A 100 -17.54 14.90 -6.72
N TYR A 101 -17.37 14.52 -7.98
CA TYR A 101 -16.05 14.24 -8.55
C TYR A 101 -15.12 15.46 -8.47
N LYS A 102 -15.60 16.66 -8.79
CA LYS A 102 -14.77 17.88 -8.70
C LYS A 102 -14.29 18.14 -7.27
N ARG A 103 -15.16 17.87 -6.29
CA ARG A 103 -14.87 18.02 -4.85
C ARG A 103 -13.88 16.98 -4.35
N LEU A 104 -14.04 15.72 -4.76
CA LEU A 104 -13.21 14.60 -4.31
C LEU A 104 -11.92 14.44 -5.12
N LYS A 105 -11.79 15.11 -6.28
CA LYS A 105 -10.61 15.09 -7.15
C LYS A 105 -9.25 15.12 -6.44
N PRO A 106 -8.99 15.98 -5.43
CA PRO A 106 -7.69 15.99 -4.74
C PRO A 106 -7.44 14.77 -3.84
N TYR A 107 -8.49 14.06 -3.43
CA TYR A 107 -8.42 12.90 -2.53
C TYR A 107 -8.45 11.56 -3.27
N LEU A 108 -8.80 11.57 -4.55
CA LEU A 108 -8.82 10.37 -5.39
C LEU A 108 -7.41 10.00 -5.83
N GLU A 109 -7.05 8.73 -5.73
CA GLU A 109 -5.82 8.25 -6.37
C GLU A 109 -5.94 8.36 -7.90
N ARG A 110 -4.85 8.73 -8.59
CA ARG A 110 -4.82 8.77 -10.06
C ARG A 110 -5.07 7.40 -10.72
N LYS A 111 -4.98 6.31 -9.96
CA LYS A 111 -5.26 4.95 -10.43
C LYS A 111 -6.76 4.81 -10.70
N ARG A 112 -7.12 4.76 -11.98
CA ARG A 112 -8.48 4.44 -12.42
C ARG A 112 -8.60 2.93 -12.56
N TYR A 113 -9.53 2.34 -11.83
CA TYR A 113 -9.89 0.94 -12.07
C TYR A 113 -11.05 0.95 -13.06
N PHE A 114 -10.82 0.30 -14.21
CA PHE A 114 -11.79 0.23 -15.31
C PHE A 114 -12.80 -0.92 -15.12
N LEU A 115 -12.71 -1.65 -14.01
CA LEU A 115 -13.53 -2.82 -13.75
C LEU A 115 -14.95 -2.37 -13.41
N LYS A 116 -15.91 -2.87 -14.19
CA LYS A 116 -17.33 -2.64 -13.96
C LYS A 116 -17.69 -3.11 -12.54
N PRO A 117 -18.45 -2.31 -11.77
CA PRO A 117 -19.13 -2.86 -10.61
C PRO A 117 -20.04 -4.00 -11.10
N ILE A 118 -19.98 -5.14 -10.41
CA ILE A 118 -20.92 -6.25 -10.53
C ILE A 118 -22.31 -5.78 -10.11
#